data_AF-A0A379WWY2-F1
#
_entry.id   AF-A0A379WWY2-F1
#
_cell.length_a   1.000
_cell.length_b   1.000
_cell.length_c   1.000
_cell.angle_alpha   90.00
_cell.angle_beta   90.00
_cell.angle_gamma   90.00
#
_symmetry.space_group_name_H-M   'P 1'
#
loop_
_entity.id
_entity.type
_entity.pdbx_description
1 polymer ?
#
loop_
_entity_poly.entity_id
_entity_poly.type
_entity_poly.pdbx_seq_one_letter_code
_entity_poly.pdbx_strand_id
1 'polypeptide(L)' 'MYTDGRPDKPYHGKIGFVSPTAEFTPKTVETPDLRTDLVYRLRIIVTDADDALRQGMPVTVKFNDEARHE' A
#
# COMPACT_ATOMS: atom_id res chain seq x y z
N MET A 1 -6.42 5.59 -4.09
CA MET A 1 -5.61 5.83 -2.89
C MET A 1 -6.25 6.93 -2.08
N TYR A 2 -6.34 6.77 -0.77
CA TYR A 2 -7.02 7.71 0.12
C TYR A 2 -6.02 8.23 1.16
N THR A 3 -6.12 9.52 1.49
CA THR A 3 -5.44 10.11 2.64
C THR A 3 -6.49 10.44 3.70
N ASP A 4 -6.14 10.33 4.98
CA ASP A 4 -7.09 10.60 6.08
C ASP A 4 -7.66 12.02 6.05
N GLY A 5 -6.90 12.98 5.50
CA GLY A 5 -7.34 14.37 5.35
C GLY A 5 -8.27 14.65 4.16
N ARG A 6 -8.48 13.67 3.25
CA ARG A 6 -9.32 13.82 2.05
C ARG A 6 -9.99 12.49 1.66
N PRO A 7 -11.00 12.03 2.42
CA PRO A 7 -11.70 10.79 2.09
C PRO A 7 -12.49 10.87 0.76
N ASP A 8 -12.97 12.06 0.39
CA ASP A 8 -13.85 12.26 -0.78
C ASP A 8 -13.10 12.46 -2.11
N LYS A 9 -11.76 12.54 -2.08
CA LYS A 9 -10.92 12.78 -3.26
C LYS A 9 -9.80 11.75 -3.32
N PRO A 10 -10.07 10.54 -3.86
CA PRO A 10 -9.02 9.54 -4.02
C PRO A 10 -8.03 9.94 -5.11
N TYR A 11 -6.76 9.65 -4.88
CA TYR A 11 -5.73 9.67 -5.91
C TYR A 11 -5.75 8.38 -6.73
N HIS A 12 -5.45 8.50 -8.01
CA HIS A 12 -5.30 7.39 -8.93
C HIS A 12 -3.83 7.06 -9.12
N GLY A 13 -3.52 5.77 -9.17
CA GLY A 13 -2.15 5.33 -9.37
C GLY A 13 -2.07 3.95 -9.97
N LYS A 14 -0.92 3.66 -10.57
CA LYS A 14 -0.60 2.37 -11.16
C LYS A 14 0.56 1.73 -10.40
N ILE A 15 0.51 0.41 -10.22
CA ILE A 15 1.63 -0.33 -9.64
C ILE A 15 2.76 -0.29 -10.66
N GLY A 16 3.87 0.36 -10.30
CA GLY A 16 5.06 0.44 -11.14
C GLY A 16 6.09 -0.65 -10.85
N PHE A 17 6.06 -1.22 -9.63
CA PHE A 17 6.97 -2.28 -9.23
C PHE A 17 6.43 -3.04 -8.02
N VAL A 18 6.67 -4.36 -8.00
CA VAL A 18 6.46 -5.24 -6.85
C VAL A 18 7.79 -5.93 -6.59
N SER A 19 8.28 -5.86 -5.35
CA SER A 19 9.50 -6.57 -4.96
C SER A 19 9.30 -8.08 -5.08
N PRO A 20 10.24 -8.83 -5.67
CA PRO A 20 10.18 -10.29 -5.67
C PRO A 20 10.52 -10.89 -4.30
N THR A 21 11.21 -10.11 -3.45
CA THR A 21 11.61 -10.52 -2.11
C THR A 21 10.63 -9.95 -1.10
N ALA A 22 10.08 -10.83 -0.26
CA ALA A 22 9.30 -10.44 0.91
C ALA A 22 10.20 -9.96 2.05
N GLU A 23 9.71 -9.00 2.81
CA GLU A 23 10.29 -8.52 4.05
C GLU A 23 9.42 -8.97 5.22
N PHE A 24 10.04 -9.29 6.36
CA PHE A 24 9.29 -9.56 7.59
C PHE A 24 8.81 -8.24 8.18
N THR A 25 7.53 -8.13 8.54
CA THR A 25 7.11 -7.02 9.40
C THR A 25 7.68 -7.24 10.79
N PRO A 26 8.45 -6.29 11.36
CA PRO A 26 8.86 -6.41 12.75
C PRO A 26 7.63 -6.21 13.64
N LYS A 27 7.15 -7.28 14.26
CA LYS A 27 6.18 -7.21 15.37
C LYS A 27 6.83 -7.79 16.61
N THR A 28 6.93 -6.97 17.66
CA THR A 28 7.44 -7.35 18.99
C THR A 28 6.31 -7.97 19.81
N VAL A 29 5.77 -9.13 19.42
CA VAL A 29 4.78 -9.83 20.26
C VAL A 29 4.94 -11.35 20.16
N GLU A 30 5.26 -11.97 21.31
CA GLU A 30 5.42 -13.41 21.52
C GLU A 30 4.08 -14.14 21.51
N THR A 31 3.44 -14.24 20.34
CA THR A 31 2.35 -15.21 20.13
C THR A 31 2.71 -16.12 18.96
N PRO A 32 2.45 -17.45 19.05
CA PRO A 32 2.84 -18.42 18.01
C PRO A 32 2.26 -18.11 16.62
N ASP A 33 1.07 -17.50 16.57
CA ASP A 33 0.29 -17.27 15.36
C ASP A 33 0.77 -16.07 14.51
N LEU A 34 1.66 -15.21 15.07
CA LEU A 34 1.97 -13.90 14.50
C LEU A 34 3.26 -13.84 13.65
N ARG A 35 3.89 -15.00 13.38
CA ARG A 35 5.26 -15.09 12.83
C ARG A 35 5.40 -15.00 11.30
N THR A 36 4.34 -14.90 10.53
CA THR A 36 4.47 -15.10 9.06
C THR A 36 3.69 -14.12 8.21
N ASP A 37 3.61 -12.85 8.62
CA ASP A 37 3.20 -11.77 7.72
C ASP A 37 4.41 -11.37 6.85
N LEU A 38 4.56 -12.07 5.72
CA LEU A 38 5.45 -11.65 4.65
C LEU A 38 4.84 -10.43 3.95
N VAL A 39 5.50 -9.29 4.01
CA VAL A 39 5.08 -8.10 3.27
C VAL A 39 5.97 -7.89 2.05
N TYR A 40 5.35 -7.56 0.93
CA TYR A 40 6.06 -7.18 -0.28
C TYR A 40 6.07 -5.67 -0.40
N ARG A 41 7.22 -5.12 -0.78
CA ARG A 41 7.33 -3.70 -1.12
C ARG A 41 6.67 -3.45 -2.46
N LEU A 42 5.72 -2.51 -2.50
CA LEU A 42 5.13 -2.01 -3.73
C LEU A 42 5.58 -0.57 -3.98
N ARG A 43 5.84 -0.24 -5.25
CA ARG A 43 5.97 1.14 -5.72
C ARG A 43 4.77 1.47 -6.59
N ILE A 44 4.04 2.52 -6.21
CA ILE A 44 2.87 2.97 -6.93
C ILE A 44 3.17 4.35 -7.50
N ILE A 45 2.91 4.53 -8.79
CA ILE A 45 3.07 5.80 -9.50
C ILE A 45 1.71 6.47 -9.49
N VAL A 46 1.61 7.60 -8.78
CA VAL A 46 0.40 8.41 -8.70
C VAL A 46 0.31 9.28 -9.96
N THR A 47 -0.83 9.28 -10.64
CA THR A 47 -1.04 9.99 -11.90
C THR A 47 -1.59 11.40 -11.73
N ASP A 48 -2.24 11.68 -10.59
CA ASP A 48 -2.95 12.91 -10.26
C ASP A 48 -2.46 13.51 -8.93
N ALA A 49 -1.15 13.49 -8.70
CA ALA A 49 -0.54 14.05 -7.49
C ALA A 49 -0.69 15.58 -7.43
N ASP A 50 -0.99 16.09 -6.22
CA ASP A 50 -1.08 17.53 -5.90
C ASP A 50 -0.29 17.87 -4.63
N ASP A 51 -0.27 19.14 -4.22
CA ASP A 51 0.44 19.63 -3.02
C ASP A 51 -0.12 19.08 -1.69
N ALA A 52 -1.26 18.40 -1.73
CA ALA A 52 -1.87 17.77 -0.55
C ALA A 52 -1.35 16.35 -0.31
N LEU A 53 -0.66 15.73 -1.29
CA LEU A 53 0.03 14.46 -1.12
C LEU A 53 1.50 14.69 -0.75
N ARG A 54 1.80 14.73 0.55
CA ARG A 54 3.16 14.98 1.04
C ARG A 54 3.89 13.69 1.37
N GLN A 55 5.21 13.72 1.22
CA GLN A 55 6.08 12.62 1.61
C GLN A 55 5.94 12.33 3.13
N GLY A 56 5.89 11.05 3.48
CA GLY A 56 5.73 10.60 4.87
C GLY A 56 4.28 10.52 5.34
N MET A 57 3.31 10.99 4.54
CA MET A 57 1.90 10.82 4.86
C MET A 57 1.49 9.35 4.71
N PRO A 58 0.81 8.76 5.72
CA PRO A 58 0.18 7.46 5.55
C PRO A 58 -0.94 7.55 4.52
N VAL A 59 -1.08 6.50 3.72
CA VAL A 59 -2.12 6.39 2.69
C VAL A 59 -2.76 5.03 2.76
N THR A 60 -4.06 4.98 2.48
CA THR A 60 -4.79 3.73 2.30
C THR A 60 -4.91 3.43 0.82
N VAL A 61 -4.40 2.27 0.40
CA VAL A 61 -4.51 1.77 -0.98
C VAL A 61 -5.66 0.77 -1.05
N LYS A 62 -6.58 0.99 -1.98
CA LYS A 62 -7.60 0.00 -2.36
C LYS A 62 -7.28 -0.48 -3.78
N PHE A 63 -7.24 -1.79 -3.98
CA PHE A 63 -7.11 -2.39 -5.30
C PHE A 63 -8.51 -2.67 -5.85
N ASN A 64 -8.70 -2.44 -7.14
CA ASN A 64 -9.93 -2.86 -7.80
C ASN A 64 -9.83 -4.37 -8.01
N ASP A 65 -10.82 -5.13 -7.52
CA ASP A 65 -10.85 -6.61 -7.54
C ASP A 65 -11.13 -7.18 -8.96
N GLU A 66 -10.82 -6.42 -10.01
CA GLU A 66 -11.08 -6.80 -11.41
C GLU A 66 -10.04 -7.79 -11.96
N ALA A 67 -8.98 -8.09 -11.21
CA ALA A 67 -7.91 -9.00 -11.60
C ALA A 67 -8.04 -10.41 -11.00
N ARG A 68 -9.27 -10.93 -10.88
CA ARG A 68 -9.48 -12.39 -10.81
C ARG A 68 -9.25 -12.97 -12.20
N HIS A 69 -7.99 -13.11 -12.59
CA HIS A 69 -7.61 -13.91 -13.74
C HIS A 69 -7.25 -15.32 -13.27
N GLU A 70 -7.94 -16.26 -13.90
CA GLU A 70 -7.81 -17.73 -13.92
C GLU A 70 -6.36 -18.23 -14.07
#